data_AF-A0A517RKZ9-F1
#
_entry.id   AF-A0A517RKZ9-F1
#
_cell.length_a   1.000
_cell.length_b   1.000
_cell.length_c   1.000
_cell.angle_alpha   90.00
_cell.angle_beta   90.00
_cell.angle_gamma   90.00
#
_symmetry.space_group_name_H-M   'P 1'
#
loop_
_entity.id
_entity.type
_entity.pdbx_description
1 polymer ?
#
loop_
_entity_poly.entity_id
_entity_poly.type
_entity_poly.pdbx_seq_one_letter_code
_entity_poly.pdbx_strand_id
1 'polypeptide(L)'
;MTGERETIQPPHFVISSEGEILGEDTPENQELVRRVVACVNACDGITTEELENGIIEDMRRVIAQTAPLLQERSQMTDLLQREIRAEITARQKKQ
;
A
#
# COMPACT_ATOMS: atom_id res chain seq x y z
N MET A 1 -11.03 16.28 16.76
CA MET A 1 -10.71 15.10 15.91
C MET A 1 -9.28 15.26 15.46
N THR A 2 -8.33 14.75 16.25
CA THR A 2 -6.89 14.86 15.99
C THR A 2 -6.49 13.70 15.09
N GLY A 3 -6.39 13.95 13.79
CA GLY A 3 -5.73 13.03 12.87
C GLY A 3 -4.24 13.07 13.15
N GLU A 4 -3.77 12.16 13.99
CA GLU A 4 -2.34 11.87 14.10
C GLU A 4 -1.86 11.52 12.70
N ARG A 5 -1.06 12.41 12.11
CA ARG A 5 -0.23 12.05 10.97
C ARG A 5 0.64 10.91 11.47
N GLU A 6 0.36 9.68 11.08
CA GLU A 6 1.30 8.57 11.23
C GLU A 6 2.63 9.06 10.68
N THR A 7 3.54 9.40 11.60
CA THR A 7 4.92 9.69 11.25
C THR A 7 5.43 8.39 10.69
N ILE A 8 5.49 8.28 9.37
CA ILE A 8 6.13 7.16 8.69
C ILE A 8 7.58 7.22 9.14
N GLN A 9 7.90 6.48 10.20
CA GLN A 9 9.28 6.29 10.61
C GLN A 9 9.93 5.56 9.45
N PRO A 10 11.01 6.11 8.88
CA PRO A 10 11.66 5.46 7.77
C PRO A 10 12.04 4.05 8.21
N PRO A 11 11.79 3.03 7.38
CA PRO A 11 12.12 1.65 7.75
C PRO A 11 13.60 1.55 8.14
N HIS A 12 13.86 0.99 9.32
CA HIS A 12 15.21 0.74 9.85
C HIS A 12 15.83 -0.52 9.23
N PHE A 13 15.75 -0.66 7.91
CA PHE A 13 16.38 -1.76 7.20
C PHE A 13 16.97 -1.31 5.87
N VAL A 14 18.00 -2.02 5.43
CA VAL A 14 18.64 -1.87 4.12
C VAL A 14 18.35 -3.15 3.34
N ILE A 15 17.96 -3.02 2.07
CA ILE A 15 17.77 -4.17 1.17
C ILE A 15 19.07 -4.35 0.37
N SER A 16 19.63 -5.57 0.36
CA SER A 16 20.80 -5.88 -0.47
C SER A 16 20.42 -5.99 -1.96
N SER A 17 21.42 -6.01 -2.83
CA SER A 17 21.23 -6.26 -4.27
C SER A 17 20.59 -7.62 -4.56
N GLU A 18 20.74 -8.57 -3.65
CA GLU A 18 20.21 -9.93 -3.72
C GLU A 18 18.80 -10.03 -3.12
N GLY A 19 18.25 -8.93 -2.60
CA GLY A 19 16.93 -8.87 -1.99
C GLY A 19 16.89 -9.29 -0.52
N GLU A 20 18.04 -9.34 0.15
CA GLU A 20 18.12 -9.69 1.58
C GLU A 20 17.86 -8.47 2.47
N ILE A 21 17.24 -8.70 3.64
CA ILE A 21 17.01 -7.67 4.64
C ILE A 21 18.21 -7.58 5.58
N LEU A 22 18.84 -6.42 5.63
CA LEU A 22 19.85 -6.08 6.63
C LEU A 22 19.21 -5.12 7.64
N GLY A 23 18.95 -5.60 8.86
CA GLY A 23 18.29 -4.81 9.91
C GLY A 23 17.36 -5.65 10.77
N GLU A 24 16.32 -5.03 11.33
CA GLU A 24 15.30 -5.73 12.10
C GLU A 24 14.42 -6.61 11.20
N ASP A 25 14.50 -7.92 11.39
CA ASP A 25 13.74 -8.92 10.66
C ASP A 25 12.37 -9.17 11.31
N THR A 26 11.45 -8.23 11.11
CA THR A 26 10.05 -8.32 11.57
C THR A 26 9.13 -8.77 10.43
N PRO A 27 7.97 -9.40 10.73
CA PRO A 27 6.99 -9.79 9.70
C PRO A 27 6.55 -8.61 8.81
N GLU A 28 6.45 -7.41 9.37
CA GLU A 28 6.12 -6.19 8.64
C GLU A 28 7.21 -5.79 7.64
N ASN A 29 8.49 -5.86 8.04
CA ASN A 29 9.63 -5.57 7.17
C ASN A 29 9.79 -6.63 6.07
N GLN A 30 9.55 -7.90 6.40
CA GLN A 30 9.54 -8.99 5.42
C GLN A 30 8.51 -8.77 4.32
N GLU A 31 7.30 -8.33 4.68
CA GLU A 31 6.24 -8.04 3.71
C GLU A 31 6.58 -6.82 2.84
N LEU A 32 7.21 -5.78 3.41
CA LEU A 32 7.69 -4.63 2.66
C LEU A 32 8.75 -5.04 1.62
N VAL A 33 9.74 -5.83 2.02
CA VAL A 33 10.81 -6.28 1.11
C VAL A 33 10.26 -7.21 0.03
N ARG A 34 9.35 -8.13 0.37
CA ARG A 34 8.66 -8.97 -0.63
C ARG A 34 7.98 -8.14 -1.71
N ARG A 35 7.33 -7.03 -1.34
CA ARG A 35 6.67 -6.12 -2.29
C ARG A 35 7.68 -5.38 -3.16
N VAL A 36 8.75 -4.86 -2.56
CA VAL A 36 9.81 -4.14 -3.30
C VAL A 36 10.50 -5.07 -4.31
N VAL A 37 10.89 -6.27 -3.89
CA VAL A 37 11.52 -7.27 -4.76
C VAL A 37 10.59 -7.68 -5.90
N ALA A 38 9.29 -7.84 -5.64
CA ALA A 38 8.31 -8.11 -6.70
C ALA A 38 8.24 -6.97 -7.73
N CYS A 39 8.30 -5.71 -7.29
CA CYS A 39 8.37 -4.56 -8.20
C CYS A 39 9.68 -4.54 -9.01
N VAL A 40 10.82 -4.79 -8.37
CA VAL A 40 12.14 -4.85 -9.03
C VAL A 40 12.16 -5.96 -10.08
N ASN A 41 11.71 -7.17 -9.73
CA ASN A 41 11.63 -8.30 -10.67
C ASN A 41 10.66 -8.03 -11.82
N ALA A 42 9.56 -7.30 -11.58
CA ALA A 42 8.65 -6.89 -12.66
C ALA A 42 9.27 -5.84 -13.60
N CYS A 43 10.30 -5.13 -13.16
CA CYS A 43 11.08 -4.19 -13.97
C CYS A 43 12.36 -4.82 -14.55
N ASP A 44 12.55 -6.14 -14.42
CA ASP A 44 13.71 -6.84 -14.97
C ASP A 44 13.77 -6.67 -16.50
N GLY A 45 14.92 -6.24 -17.01
CA GLY A 45 15.14 -5.86 -18.41
C GLY A 45 15.01 -4.36 -18.72
N ILE A 46 14.74 -3.52 -17.72
CA ILE A 46 14.75 -2.05 -17.84
C ILE A 46 16.10 -1.55 -17.31
N THR A 47 16.74 -0.62 -18.03
CA THR A 47 18.02 -0.07 -17.57
C THR A 47 17.85 0.71 -16.26
N THR A 48 18.87 0.75 -15.40
CA THR A 48 18.84 1.52 -14.14
C THR A 48 18.48 2.99 -14.38
N GLU A 49 18.90 3.56 -15.51
CA GLU A 49 18.58 4.93 -15.90
C GLU A 49 17.09 5.11 -16.27
N GLU A 50 16.51 4.18 -17.04
CA GLU A 50 15.07 4.18 -17.32
C GLU A 50 14.23 3.92 -16.06
N LEU A 51 14.73 3.10 -15.14
CA LEU A 51 14.08 2.81 -13.87
C LEU A 51 14.07 4.04 -12.95
N GLU A 52 15.24 4.68 -12.74
CA GLU A 52 15.40 5.82 -11.82
C GLU A 52 14.80 7.11 -12.38
N ASN A 53 15.03 7.43 -13.66
CA ASN A 53 14.66 8.72 -14.23
C ASN A 53 13.31 8.72 -14.98
N GLY A 54 12.81 7.56 -15.39
CA GLY A 54 11.53 7.45 -16.11
C GLY A 54 10.44 6.81 -15.25
N ILE A 55 10.67 5.55 -14.87
CA ILE A 55 9.60 4.70 -14.34
C ILE A 55 9.27 5.02 -12.90
N ILE A 56 10.25 5.19 -12.01
CA ILE A 56 9.97 5.47 -10.60
C ILE A 56 9.27 6.83 -10.46
N GLU A 57 9.70 7.86 -11.20
CA GLU A 57 9.03 9.17 -11.17
C GLU A 57 7.60 9.11 -11.71
N ASP A 58 7.38 8.41 -12.83
CA ASP A 58 6.05 8.24 -13.40
C ASP A 58 5.14 7.39 -12.50
N MET A 59 5.67 6.31 -11.91
CA MET A 59 4.94 5.50 -10.94
C MET A 59 4.55 6.32 -9.72
N ARG A 60 5.46 7.13 -9.16
CA ARG A 60 5.15 8.03 -8.04
C ARG A 60 4.04 9.01 -8.42
N ARG A 61 4.08 9.57 -9.63
CA ARG A 61 3.07 10.49 -10.15
C ARG A 61 1.70 9.81 -10.29
N VAL A 62 1.65 8.65 -10.92
CA VAL A 62 0.41 7.87 -11.12
C VAL A 62 -0.15 7.41 -9.78
N ILE A 63 0.69 6.90 -8.88
CA ILE A 63 0.27 6.49 -7.53
C ILE A 63 -0.27 7.70 -6.76
N ALA A 64 0.37 8.87 -6.82
CA ALA A 64 -0.14 10.07 -6.15
C ALA A 64 -1.52 10.50 -6.65
N GLN A 65 -1.83 10.28 -7.93
CA GLN A 65 -3.16 10.54 -8.49
C GLN A 65 -4.18 9.46 -8.14
N THR A 66 -3.75 8.19 -8.09
CA THR A 66 -4.65 7.04 -7.95
C THR A 66 -4.93 6.68 -6.49
N ALA A 67 -3.96 6.90 -5.59
CA ALA A 67 -4.09 6.66 -4.16
C ALA A 67 -5.33 7.31 -3.52
N PRO A 68 -5.63 8.62 -3.72
CA PRO A 68 -6.82 9.22 -3.15
C PRO A 68 -8.11 8.57 -3.70
N LEU A 69 -8.17 8.24 -4.99
CA LEU A 69 -9.33 7.58 -5.60
C LEU A 69 -9.58 6.19 -5.00
N LEU A 70 -8.50 5.44 -4.73
CA LEU A 70 -8.59 4.13 -4.07
C LEU A 70 -9.03 4.27 -2.61
N GLN A 71 -8.55 5.31 -1.91
CA GLN A 71 -8.94 5.60 -0.53
C GLN A 71 -10.42 5.98 -0.43
N GLU A 72 -10.91 6.85 -1.32
CA GLU A 72 -12.32 7.22 -1.42
C GLU A 72 -13.21 6.00 -1.70
N ARG A 73 -12.80 5.15 -2.64
CA ARG A 73 -13.52 3.91 -2.96
C ARG A 73 -13.58 2.95 -1.76
N SER A 74 -12.50 2.82 -1.01
CA SER A 74 -12.47 2.01 0.21
C SER A 74 -13.45 2.52 1.25
N GLN A 75 -13.43 3.82 1.55
CA GLN A 75 -14.34 4.44 2.52
C GLN A 75 -15.80 4.29 2.13
N MET A 76 -16.12 4.49 0.84
CA MET A 76 -17.48 4.29 0.33
C MET A 76 -17.94 2.83 0.47
N THR A 77 -17.04 1.87 0.21
CA THR A 77 -17.34 0.44 0.36
C THR A 77 -17.64 0.11 1.82
N ASP A 78 -16.89 0.66 2.77
CA ASP A 78 -17.11 0.44 4.21
C ASP A 78 -18.46 1.01 4.67
N LEU A 79 -18.83 2.20 4.20
CA LEU A 79 -20.14 2.80 4.49
C LEU A 79 -21.29 1.95 3.95
N LEU A 80 -21.16 1.46 2.72
CA LEU A 80 -22.17 0.61 2.08
C LEU A 80 -22.34 -0.72 2.84
N GLN A 81 -21.23 -1.35 3.26
CA GLN A 81 -21.27 -2.57 4.06
C GLN A 81 -21.95 -2.37 5.42
N ARG A 82 -21.71 -1.23 6.08
CA ARG A 82 -22.37 -0.88 7.34
C ARG A 82 -23.88 -0.72 7.16
N GLU A 83 -24.30 -0.04 6.09
CA GLU A 83 -25.73 0.17 5.80
C GLU A 83 -26.44 -1.16 5.51
N ILE A 84 -25.85 -2.03 4.68
CA ILE A 84 -26.39 -3.36 4.40
C ILE A 84 -26.53 -4.18 5.69
N ARG A 85 -25.54 -4.16 6.58
CA ARG A 85 -25.59 -4.89 7.85
C ARG A 85 -26.68 -4.35 8.78
N ALA A 86 -26.84 -3.02 8.83
CA ALA A 86 -27.88 -2.37 9.63
C ALA A 86 -29.29 -2.75 9.13
N GLU A 87 -29.51 -2.72 7.81
CA GLU A 87 -30.78 -3.09 7.19
C GLU A 87 -31.12 -4.57 7.41
N ILE A 88 -30.16 -5.49 7.28
CA ILE A 88 -30.37 -6.92 7.57
C ILE A 88 -30.77 -7.13 9.04
N THR A 89 -30.07 -6.46 9.96
CA THR A 89 -30.34 -6.56 11.39
C THR A 89 -31.72 -5.98 11.74
N ALA A 90 -32.11 -4.87 11.11
CA ALA A 90 -33.42 -4.25 11.30
C ALA A 90 -34.57 -5.16 10.81
N ARG A 91 -34.36 -5.90 9.72
CA ARG A 91 -35.33 -6.89 9.22
C ARG A 91 -35.46 -8.10 10.14
N GLN A 92 -34.36 -8.59 10.70
CA GLN A 92 -34.36 -9.70 11.65
C GLN A 92 -35.08 -9.38 12.97
N LYS A 93 -35.06 -8.12 13.43
CA LYS A 93 -35.78 -7.67 14.64
C LYS A 93 -37.27 -7.45 14.43
N LYS A 94 -37.75 -7.40 13.18
CA LYS A 94 -39.17 -7.21 12.82
C LYS A 94 -39.91 -8.52 12.55
N GLN A 95 -39.22 -9.65 12.54
CA GLN A 95 -39.80 -11.00 12.58
C GLN A 95 -39.82 -11.51 14.02
#